data_AF-A0A2E7NDW1-F1
#
_entry.id   AF-A0A2E7NDW1-F1
#
_cell.length_a   1.000
_cell.length_b   1.000
_cell.length_c   1.000
_cell.angle_alpha   90.00
_cell.angle_beta   90.00
_cell.angle_gamma   90.00
#
_symmetry.space_group_name_H-M   'P 1'
#
loop_
_entity.id
_entity.type
_entity.pdbx_description
1 polymer ?
#
loop_
_entity_poly.entity_id
_entity_poly.type
_entity_poly.pdbx_seq_one_letter_code
_entity_poly.pdbx_strand_id
1 'polypeptide(L)' 'MTKTESFTSRWALLIAALGMAVGTGNIWRFPRIVANNGGGAFLIPWLIFLFLWAIPLLMVEIGMGR' A
#
# COMPACT_ATOMS: atom_id res chain seq x y z
N MET A 1 -18.16 27.63 12.47
CA MET A 1 -17.20 27.29 11.40
C MET A 1 -16.36 26.14 11.91
N THR A 2 -16.66 24.91 11.50
CA THR A 2 -15.93 23.71 11.91
C THR A 2 -14.57 23.75 11.23
N LYS A 3 -13.51 24.01 11.99
CA LYS A 3 -12.14 24.07 11.49
C LYS A 3 -11.71 22.63 11.21
N THR A 4 -11.60 22.26 9.94
CA THR A 4 -10.97 20.99 9.55
C THR A 4 -9.49 21.10 9.91
N GLU A 5 -9.07 20.30 10.88
CA GLU A 5 -7.66 20.17 11.27
C GLU A 5 -6.90 19.55 10.08
N SER A 6 -6.28 20.40 9.26
CA SER A 6 -5.43 19.98 8.16
C SER A 6 -4.08 19.56 8.71
N PHE A 7 -3.58 18.39 8.31
CA PHE A 7 -2.22 17.97 8.65
C PHE A 7 -1.19 19.05 8.24
N THR A 8 -0.47 19.58 9.24
CA THR A 8 0.52 20.67 9.09
C THR A 8 1.64 20.34 8.09
N SER A 9 1.92 19.06 7.83
CA SER A 9 3.01 18.65 6.95
C SER A 9 2.60 17.54 5.99
N ARG A 10 2.98 17.69 4.70
CA ARG A 10 2.85 16.65 3.68
C ARG A 10 3.57 15.36 4.08
N TRP A 11 4.67 15.48 4.82
CA TRP A 11 5.39 14.33 5.37
C TRP A 11 4.60 13.59 6.44
N ALA A 12 3.86 14.31 7.30
CA ALA A 12 2.99 13.69 8.29
C ALA A 12 1.87 12.90 7.62
N LEU A 13 1.30 13.43 6.53
CA LEU A 13 0.32 12.69 5.71
C LEU A 13 0.90 11.43 5.07
N LEU A 14 2.08 11.53 4.45
CA LEU A 14 2.74 10.38 3.83
C LEU A 14 3.06 9.28 4.84
N ILE A 15 3.59 9.64 6.01
CA ILE A 15 3.92 8.68 7.06
C ILE A 15 2.66 8.05 7.64
N ALA A 16 1.59 8.83 7.87
CA ALA A 16 0.31 8.30 8.33
C ALA A 16 -0.29 7.32 7.30
N ALA A 17 -0.27 7.68 6.01
CA ALA A 17 -0.74 6.81 4.93
C ALA A 17 0.09 5.52 4.81
N LEU A 18 1.41 5.61 4.93
CA LEU A 18 2.31 4.44 4.97
C LEU A 18 2.01 3.54 6.18
N GLY A 19 1.76 4.13 7.35
CA GLY A 19 1.39 3.39 8.56
C GLY A 19 0.06 2.64 8.41
N MET A 20 -0.90 3.21 7.68
CA MET A 20 -2.15 2.52 7.34
C MET A 20 -1.95 1.42 6.30
N ALA A 21 -1.07 1.63 5.31
CA ALA A 21 -0.83 0.67 4.24
C ALA A 21 0.01 -0.54 4.69
N VAL A 22 0.90 -0.38 5.66
CA VAL A 22 1.78 -1.44 6.17
C VAL A 22 1.18 -2.07 7.43
N GLY A 23 0.50 -3.21 7.26
CA GLY A 23 -0.09 -3.98 8.36
C GLY A 23 0.64 -5.28 8.69
N THR A 24 0.17 -5.97 9.74
CA THR A 24 0.67 -7.28 10.20
C THR A 24 0.70 -8.33 9.08
N GLY A 25 -0.25 -8.26 8.13
CA GLY A 25 -0.28 -9.15 6.96
C GLY A 25 0.97 -9.02 6.06
N ASN A 26 1.49 -7.81 5.85
CA ASN A 26 2.68 -7.59 5.02
C ASN A 26 3.96 -8.11 5.69
N ILE A 27 3.99 -8.18 7.02
CA ILE A 27 5.17 -8.62 7.77
C ILE A 27 5.21 -10.15 7.91
N TRP A 28 4.07 -10.80 8.21
CA TRP A 28 4.06 -12.23 8.56
C TRP A 28 3.45 -13.13 7.48
N ARG A 29 2.39 -12.67 6.81
CA ARG A 29 1.68 -13.48 5.80
C ARG A 29 2.41 -13.43 4.46
N PHE A 30 2.92 -12.26 4.06
CA PHE A 30 3.62 -12.11 2.78
C PHE A 30 4.85 -13.02 2.67
N PRO A 31 5.79 -13.09 3.64
CA PRO A 31 6.94 -13.99 3.53
C PRO A 31 6.54 -15.46 3.46
N ARG A 32 5.49 -15.86 4.18
CA ARG A 32 4.97 -17.23 4.12
C ARG A 32 4.40 -17.59 2.74
N ILE A 33 3.67 -16.65 2.11
CA ILE A 33 3.16 -16.84 0.75
C ILE A 33 4.30 -16.91 -0.26
N VAL A 34 5.26 -16.00 -0.17
CA VAL A 34 6.46 -15.99 -1.03
C VAL A 34 7.19 -17.32 -0.90
N ALA A 35 7.46 -17.80 0.31
CA ALA A 35 8.13 -19.08 0.56
C ALA A 35 7.37 -20.27 -0.05
N ASN A 36 6.03 -20.30 0.06
CA ASN A 36 5.21 -21.39 -0.45
C ASN A 36 5.02 -21.38 -1.99
N ASN A 37 5.22 -20.24 -2.66
CA ASN A 37 4.93 -20.07 -4.09
C ASN A 37 6.21 -19.97 -4.96
N GLY A 38 7.30 -20.63 -4.55
CA GLY A 38 8.55 -20.62 -5.30
C GLY A 38 9.57 -19.57 -4.82
N GLY A 39 9.42 -19.07 -3.59
CA GLY A 39 10.38 -18.19 -2.94
C GLY A 39 10.56 -16.88 -3.71
N GLY A 40 11.81 -16.49 -3.94
CA GLY A 40 12.15 -15.23 -4.62
C GLY A 40 11.59 -15.11 -6.05
N ALA A 41 11.36 -16.23 -6.76
CA ALA A 41 10.79 -16.20 -8.11
C ALA A 41 9.36 -15.64 -8.13
N PHE A 42 8.60 -15.84 -7.04
CA PHE A 42 7.24 -15.30 -6.88
C PHE A 42 7.20 -13.76 -6.88
N LEU A 43 8.32 -13.10 -6.56
CA LEU A 43 8.39 -11.64 -6.55
C LEU A 43 8.23 -11.04 -7.95
N ILE A 44 8.58 -11.77 -9.02
CA ILE A 44 8.46 -11.30 -10.40
C ILE A 44 6.99 -11.09 -10.80
N PRO A 45 6.10 -12.11 -10.76
CA PRO A 45 4.69 -11.89 -11.03
C PRO A 45 4.05 -10.95 -10.01
N TRP A 46 4.46 -10.99 -8.73
CA TRP A 46 3.96 -10.07 -7.71
C TRP A 46 4.23 -8.60 -8.06
N LEU A 47 5.44 -8.26 -8.52
CA LEU A 47 5.78 -6.91 -8.99
C LEU A 47 4.95 -6.53 -10.23
N ILE A 48 4.78 -7.43 -11.18
CA ILE A 48 3.95 -7.17 -12.37
C ILE A 48 2.51 -6.81 -11.95
N PHE A 49 1.89 -7.60 -11.07
CA PHE A 49 0.55 -7.31 -10.54
C PHE A 49 0.49 -6.02 -9.71
N LEU A 50 1.56 -5.70 -8.98
CA LEU A 50 1.66 -4.44 -8.23
C LEU A 50 1.55 -3.24 -9.17
N PHE A 51 2.31 -3.22 -10.27
CA PHE A 51 2.33 -2.10 -11.21
C PHE A 51 1.11 -2.07 -12.14
N LEU A 52 0.64 -3.22 -12.62
CA LEU A 52 -0.47 -3.27 -13.58
C LEU A 52 -1.84 -3.18 -12.92
N TRP A 53 -1.97 -3.58 -11.65
CA TRP A 53 -3.27 -3.66 -10.99
C TRP A 53 -3.33 -2.84 -9.72
N ALA A 54 -2.46 -3.10 -8.74
CA ALA A 54 -2.59 -2.49 -7.42
C ALA A 54 -2.41 -0.96 -7.44
N ILE A 55 -1.39 -0.46 -8.16
CA ILE A 55 -1.13 0.98 -8.27
C ILE A 55 -2.27 1.70 -9.02
N PRO A 56 -2.70 1.25 -10.22
CA PRO A 56 -3.84 1.87 -10.91
C PRO A 56 -5.12 1.86 -10.07
N LEU A 57 -5.43 0.77 -9.39
CA LEU A 57 -6.61 0.67 -8.52
C LEU A 57 -6.54 1.68 -7.37
N LEU A 58 -5.38 1.78 -6.72
CA LEU A 58 -5.16 2.76 -5.65
C LEU A 58 -5.26 4.20 -6.17
N MET A 59 -4.78 4.48 -7.39
CA MET A 59 -4.94 5.79 -8.02
C MET A 59 -6.41 6.13 -8.27
N VAL A 60 -7.22 5.16 -8.71
CA VAL A 60 -8.66 5.33 -8.92
C VAL A 60 -9.37 5.58 -7.58
N GLU A 61 -9.07 4.79 -6.55
CA GLU A 61 -9.65 4.93 -5.21
C GLU A 61 -9.33 6.30 -4.60
N ILE A 62 -8.08 6.73 -4.66
CA ILE A 62 -7.65 8.04 -4.19
C ILE A 62 -8.22 9.16 -5.07
N GLY A 63 -8.39 8.94 -6.37
CA GLY A 63 -8.98 9.91 -7.30
C GLY A 63 -10.48 10.12 -7.07
N MET A 64 -11.22 9.06 -6.72
CA MET A 64 -12.65 9.14 -6.38
C MET A 64 -12.90 9.61 -4.94
N GLY A 65 -12.01 9.31 -4.01
CA GLY A 65 -12.17 9.63 -2.58
C GLY A 65 -11.68 11.03 -2.18
N ARG A 66 -11.00 11.74 -3.07
CA ARG A 66 -10.70 13.18 -2.94
C ARG A 66 -11.88 14.02 -3.40
#